data_AF-A0A1Q3MN70-F1
#
_entry.id   AF-A0A1Q3MN70-F1
#
_cell.length_a   1.000
_cell.length_b   1.000
_cell.length_c   1.000
_cell.angle_alpha   90.00
_cell.angle_beta   90.00
_cell.angle_gamma   90.00
#
_symmetry.space_group_name_H-M   'P 1'
#
loop_
_entity.id
_entity.type
_entity.pdbx_description
1 polymer ?
#
loop_
_entity_poly.entity_id
_entity_poly.type
_entity_poly.pdbx_seq_one_letter_code
_entity_poly.pdbx_strand_id
1 'polypeptide(L)'
;MRYFVVGVDGELYGPADIPTLNQWILEGRLMPTSMLREELGGAQFVASRLPELNFPAGPHTANYPRQGGYMADNGAQELKTAWILGIIGFLCCAICSPIGIVFGFQARKKGNPNATGAIVFCSIITVLNIAWVIYYTTHGGIAGIFKGL
;
A
#
# COMPACT_ATOMS: atom_id res chain seq x y z
N MET A 1 -0.37 43.75 -13.06
CA MET A 1 0.59 43.03 -12.19
C MET A 1 1.47 42.19 -13.09
N ARG A 2 2.79 42.13 -12.85
CA ARG A 2 3.72 41.31 -13.62
C ARG A 2 4.33 40.23 -12.74
N TYR A 3 4.71 39.14 -13.36
CA TYR A 3 5.23 37.96 -12.70
C TYR A 3 6.53 37.50 -13.37
N PHE A 4 7.40 36.90 -12.58
CA PHE A 4 8.60 36.21 -13.04
C PHE A 4 8.34 34.70 -12.96
N VAL A 5 8.68 33.97 -14.01
CA VAL A 5 8.68 32.51 -13.99
C VAL A 5 10.01 32.05 -13.42
N VAL A 6 9.96 31.23 -12.37
CA VAL A 6 11.15 30.61 -11.79
C VAL A 6 11.41 29.32 -12.55
N GLY A 7 12.53 29.26 -13.27
CA GLY A 7 13.00 28.06 -13.94
C GLY A 7 13.42 26.96 -12.97
N VAL A 8 13.62 25.75 -13.47
CA VAL A 8 14.09 24.59 -12.69
C VAL A 8 15.52 24.80 -12.17
N ASP A 9 16.29 25.58 -12.91
CA ASP A 9 17.62 26.09 -12.60
C ASP A 9 17.62 27.24 -11.57
N GLY A 10 16.46 27.76 -11.20
CA GLY A 10 16.32 28.92 -10.31
C GLY A 10 16.47 30.27 -11.01
N GLU A 11 16.61 30.29 -12.33
CA GLU A 11 16.62 31.54 -13.09
C GLU A 11 15.24 32.18 -13.14
N LEU A 12 15.22 33.52 -13.18
CA LEU A 12 13.99 34.30 -13.23
C LEU A 12 13.74 34.78 -14.65
N TYR A 13 12.73 34.22 -15.29
CA TYR A 13 12.29 34.59 -16.64
C TYR A 13 11.08 35.52 -16.54
N GLY A 14 11.32 36.81 -16.75
CA GLY A 14 10.30 37.85 -16.62
C GLY A 14 10.96 39.21 -16.39
N PRO A 15 10.19 40.31 -16.27
CA PRO A 15 8.78 40.33 -15.87
C PRO A 15 7.78 40.23 -17.03
N ALA A 16 6.85 39.27 -16.94
CA ALA A 16 5.78 39.05 -17.92
C ALA A 16 4.40 39.37 -17.31
N ASP A 17 3.49 39.92 -18.09
CA ASP A 17 2.10 40.14 -17.74
C ASP A 17 1.23 38.92 -18.10
N ILE A 18 -0.02 38.89 -17.61
CA ILE A 18 -0.96 37.77 -17.81
C ILE A 18 -1.14 37.38 -19.29
N PRO A 19 -1.30 38.33 -20.23
CA PRO A 19 -1.31 38.01 -21.67
C PRO A 19 -0.06 37.27 -22.14
N THR A 20 1.14 37.73 -21.76
CA THR A 20 2.41 37.07 -22.14
C THR A 20 2.55 35.70 -21.48
N LEU A 21 2.12 35.53 -20.23
CA LEU A 21 2.13 34.22 -19.57
C LEU A 21 1.19 33.23 -20.27
N ASN A 22 -0.01 33.68 -20.67
CA ASN A 22 -0.92 32.87 -21.46
C ASN A 22 -0.32 32.46 -22.81
N GLN A 23 0.45 33.35 -23.45
CA GLN A 23 1.20 32.98 -24.65
C GLN A 23 2.26 31.90 -24.34
N TRP A 24 3.00 32.03 -23.24
CA TRP A 24 4.00 31.01 -22.85
C TRP A 24 3.39 29.66 -22.49
N ILE A 25 2.15 29.64 -22.00
CA ILE A 25 1.38 28.41 -21.80
C ILE A 25 1.11 27.74 -23.15
N LEU A 26 0.67 28.51 -24.16
CA LEU A 26 0.43 27.99 -25.51
C LEU A 26 1.72 27.49 -26.18
N GLU A 27 2.84 28.12 -25.89
CA GLU A 27 4.18 27.70 -26.34
C GLU A 27 4.73 26.50 -25.55
N GLY A 28 4.05 26.05 -24.49
CA GLY A 28 4.51 24.96 -23.63
C GLY A 28 5.71 25.31 -22.75
N ARG A 29 6.06 26.59 -22.65
CA ARG A 29 7.17 27.11 -21.82
C ARG A 29 6.75 27.27 -20.36
N LEU A 30 5.45 27.48 -20.11
CA LEU A 30 4.89 27.58 -18.77
C LEU A 30 3.96 26.40 -18.47
N MET A 31 4.27 25.65 -17.42
CA MET A 31 3.46 24.50 -16.98
C MET A 31 2.55 24.90 -15.81
N PRO A 32 1.43 24.17 -15.58
CA PRO A 32 0.56 24.41 -14.43
C PRO A 32 1.26 24.29 -13.08
N THR A 33 2.36 23.54 -13.03
CA THR A 33 3.21 23.31 -11.85
C THR A 33 4.39 24.27 -11.76
N SER A 34 4.62 25.14 -12.75
CA SER A 34 5.70 26.12 -12.73
C SER A 34 5.51 27.13 -11.60
N MET A 35 6.62 27.58 -11.00
CA MET A 35 6.60 28.57 -9.93
C MET A 35 6.63 29.97 -10.53
N LEU A 36 5.70 30.83 -10.09
CA LEU A 36 5.63 32.24 -10.42
C LEU A 36 6.01 33.06 -9.20
N ARG A 37 6.71 34.17 -9.41
CA ARG A 37 7.04 35.18 -8.40
C ARG A 37 6.42 36.51 -8.78
N GLU A 38 5.69 37.12 -7.86
CA GLU A 38 5.11 38.45 -8.05
C GLU A 38 6.16 39.56 -7.93
N GLU A 39 6.12 40.54 -8.84
CA GLU A 39 7.09 41.66 -8.86
C GLU A 39 6.99 42.56 -7.62
N LEU A 40 5.77 42.89 -7.18
CA LEU A 40 5.53 43.88 -6.12
C LEU A 40 5.61 43.29 -4.71
N GLY A 41 5.38 41.99 -4.54
CA GLY A 41 5.33 41.33 -3.23
C GLY A 41 6.42 40.28 -3.00
N GLY A 42 7.15 39.86 -4.05
CA GLY A 42 8.14 38.78 -3.97
C GLY A 42 7.56 37.40 -3.61
N ALA A 43 6.23 37.31 -3.42
CA ALA A 43 5.53 36.09 -3.10
C ALA A 43 5.66 35.10 -4.26
N GLN A 44 5.95 33.84 -3.92
CA GLN A 44 6.01 32.75 -4.88
C GLN A 44 4.79 31.86 -4.75
N PHE A 45 4.20 31.50 -5.87
CA PHE A 45 3.08 30.57 -5.94
C PHE A 45 3.11 29.79 -7.25
N VAL A 46 2.44 28.65 -7.25
CA VAL A 46 2.32 27.80 -8.43
C VAL A 46 1.41 28.47 -9.46
N ALA A 47 1.76 28.40 -10.74
CA ALA A 47 1.03 29.06 -11.83
C ALA A 47 -0.45 28.66 -11.91
N SER A 48 -0.79 27.40 -11.59
CA SER A 48 -2.18 26.92 -11.50
C SER A 48 -3.05 27.59 -10.43
N ARG A 49 -2.46 28.33 -9.47
CA ARG A 49 -3.24 29.08 -8.47
C ARG A 49 -3.84 30.37 -9.03
N LEU A 50 -3.34 30.87 -10.15
CA LEU A 50 -3.91 32.05 -10.81
C LEU A 50 -5.08 31.61 -11.69
N PRO A 51 -6.34 31.94 -11.34
CA PRO A 51 -7.49 31.62 -12.18
C PRO A 51 -7.47 32.39 -13.52
N GLU A 52 -6.64 33.44 -13.63
CA GLU A 52 -6.46 34.23 -14.85
C GLU A 52 -5.62 33.52 -15.93
N LEU A 53 -4.91 32.45 -15.57
CA LEU A 53 -4.09 31.68 -16.50
C LEU A 53 -4.88 30.50 -17.07
N ASN A 54 -5.05 30.51 -18.39
CA ASN A 54 -5.79 29.46 -19.09
C ASN A 54 -4.85 28.34 -19.52
N PHE A 55 -4.66 27.36 -18.64
CA PHE A 55 -3.93 26.15 -19.00
C PHE A 55 -4.82 25.28 -19.89
N PRO A 56 -4.36 24.88 -21.10
CA PRO A 56 -5.07 23.89 -21.88
C PRO A 56 -5.16 22.65 -21.00
N ALA A 57 -6.38 22.14 -20.82
CA ALA A 57 -6.60 20.86 -20.20
C ALA A 57 -5.87 19.83 -21.08
N GLY A 58 -4.62 19.53 -20.73
CA GLY A 58 -3.92 18.37 -21.25
C GLY A 58 -4.85 17.17 -21.06
N PRO A 59 -4.80 16.17 -21.95
CA PRO A 59 -5.76 15.09 -21.97
C PRO A 59 -5.97 14.62 -20.55
N HIS A 60 -7.14 14.95 -20.00
CA HIS A 60 -7.75 14.34 -18.83
C HIS A 60 -7.30 12.90 -18.88
N THR A 61 -6.37 12.56 -18.00
CA THR A 61 -5.85 11.20 -17.90
C THR A 61 -7.10 10.37 -17.81
N ALA A 62 -7.37 9.60 -18.87
CA ALA A 62 -8.49 8.70 -18.91
C ALA A 62 -8.47 8.03 -17.55
N ASN A 63 -9.53 8.19 -16.77
CA ASN A 63 -9.65 7.52 -15.50
C ASN A 63 -9.90 6.05 -15.85
N TYR A 64 -8.87 5.38 -16.39
CA TYR A 64 -8.76 3.95 -16.31
C TYR A 64 -8.92 3.69 -14.81
N PRO A 65 -9.89 2.86 -14.38
CA PRO A 65 -9.93 2.44 -13.00
C PRO A 65 -8.53 1.92 -12.72
N ARG A 66 -7.80 2.67 -11.89
CA ARG A 66 -6.47 2.30 -11.44
C ARG A 66 -6.69 1.12 -10.55
N GLN A 67 -6.82 -0.05 -11.16
CA GLN A 67 -6.81 -1.33 -10.49
C GLN A 67 -5.51 -1.33 -9.71
N GLY A 68 -5.67 -1.26 -8.38
CA GLY A 68 -4.69 -0.79 -7.42
C GLY A 68 -3.26 -1.02 -7.89
N GLY A 69 -2.60 0.05 -8.33
CA GLY A 69 -1.20 -0.03 -8.70
C GLY A 69 -0.47 -0.60 -7.51
N TYR A 70 0.32 -1.67 -7.73
CA TYR A 70 1.15 -2.39 -6.77
C TYR A 70 1.24 -1.66 -5.44
N MET A 71 0.18 -1.77 -4.63
CA MET A 71 0.20 -1.18 -3.30
C MET A 71 1.35 -1.89 -2.62
N ALA A 72 2.27 -1.12 -2.02
CA ALA A 72 3.36 -1.68 -1.23
C ALA A 72 2.74 -2.78 -0.37
N ASP A 73 3.08 -4.03 -0.70
CA ASP A 73 2.40 -5.19 -0.18
C ASP A 73 2.72 -5.25 1.31
N ASN A 74 1.81 -4.70 2.11
CA ASN A 74 1.93 -4.62 3.55
C ASN A 74 1.75 -6.00 4.19
N GLY A 75 1.45 -7.06 3.41
CA GLY A 75 1.22 -8.40 3.89
C GLY A 75 -0.25 -8.69 4.21
N ALA A 76 -1.19 -7.84 3.76
CA ALA A 76 -2.60 -7.96 4.14
C ALA A 76 -3.28 -9.18 3.51
N GLN A 77 -2.83 -9.62 2.33
CA GLN A 77 -3.35 -10.82 1.69
C GLN A 77 -2.87 -12.09 2.41
N GLU A 78 -1.64 -12.08 2.90
CA GLU A 78 -0.98 -13.12 3.69
C GLU A 78 -1.59 -13.23 5.08
N LEU A 79 -1.99 -12.09 5.66
CA LEU A 79 -2.76 -12.08 6.90
C LEU A 79 -4.14 -12.72 6.70
N LYS A 80 -4.83 -12.39 5.60
CA LYS A 80 -6.13 -13.00 5.27
C LYS A 80 -5.99 -14.50 5.04
N THR A 81 -5.00 -14.95 4.28
CA THR A 81 -4.76 -16.38 4.07
C THR A 81 -4.36 -17.09 5.35
N ALA A 82 -3.57 -16.44 6.24
CA ALA A 82 -3.23 -17.00 7.55
C ALA A 82 -4.46 -17.20 8.45
N TRP A 83 -5.40 -16.24 8.48
CA TRP A 83 -6.65 -16.39 9.23
C TRP A 83 -7.54 -17.50 8.68
N ILE A 84 -7.70 -17.55 7.35
CA ILE A 84 -8.51 -18.57 6.68
C ILE A 84 -7.92 -19.96 6.93
N LEU A 85 -6.60 -20.13 6.79
CA LEU A 85 -5.92 -21.40 7.06
C LEU A 85 -5.89 -21.76 8.55
N GLY A 86 -5.86 -20.77 9.45
CA GLY A 86 -5.98 -21.01 10.89
C GLY A 86 -7.37 -21.55 11.26
N ILE A 87 -8.43 -20.94 10.71
CA ILE A 87 -9.81 -21.37 10.96
C ILE A 87 -10.11 -22.73 10.30
N ILE A 88 -9.67 -22.94 9.06
CA ILE A 88 -9.85 -24.22 8.36
C ILE A 88 -8.98 -25.33 8.99
N GLY A 89 -7.76 -24.97 9.42
CA GLY A 89 -6.84 -25.88 10.12
C GLY A 89 -7.36 -26.34 11.47
N PHE A 90 -8.21 -25.55 12.12
CA PHE A 90 -8.92 -25.95 13.34
C PHE A 90 -9.91 -27.11 13.11
N LEU A 91 -10.47 -27.23 11.90
CA LEU A 91 -11.56 -28.19 11.62
C LEU A 91 -11.09 -29.48 10.94
N CYS A 92 -10.00 -29.46 10.16
CA CYS A 92 -9.73 -30.53 9.19
C CYS A 92 -8.46 -31.37 9.41
N CYS A 93 -7.31 -30.84 9.86
CA CYS A 93 -6.09 -31.66 10.03
C CYS A 93 -4.98 -30.89 10.78
N ALA A 94 -4.36 -31.53 11.78
CA ALA A 94 -3.16 -31.04 12.49
C ALA A 94 -1.95 -30.73 11.56
N ILE A 95 -1.99 -31.23 10.32
CA ILE A 95 -0.93 -31.10 9.30
C ILE A 95 -0.97 -29.76 8.57
N CYS A 96 -2.10 -29.04 8.55
CA CYS A 96 -2.21 -27.75 7.82
C CYS A 96 -1.75 -26.52 8.62
N SER A 97 -1.51 -26.67 9.93
CA SER A 97 -1.05 -25.59 10.82
C SER A 97 0.36 -25.02 10.53
N PRO A 98 1.38 -25.81 10.14
CA PRO A 98 2.73 -25.29 9.90
C PRO A 98 2.77 -24.27 8.75
N ILE A 99 1.91 -24.45 7.74
CA ILE A 99 1.83 -23.56 6.58
C ILE A 99 1.28 -22.19 6.99
N GLY A 100 0.27 -22.14 7.86
CA GLY A 100 -0.27 -20.90 8.40
C GLY A 100 0.74 -20.08 9.20
N ILE A 101 1.65 -20.76 9.93
CA ILE A 101 2.74 -20.12 10.67
C ILE A 101 3.75 -19.47 9.71
N VAL A 102 4.09 -20.14 8.60
CA VAL A 102 5.01 -19.60 7.58
C VAL A 102 4.44 -18.33 6.92
N PHE A 103 3.15 -18.32 6.58
CA PHE A 103 2.49 -17.13 6.04
C PHE A 103 2.39 -16.00 7.08
N GLY A 104 2.16 -16.33 8.35
CA GLY A 104 2.21 -15.36 9.44
C GLY A 104 3.58 -14.67 9.58
N PHE A 105 4.68 -15.41 9.45
CA PHE A 105 6.02 -14.82 9.46
C PHE A 105 6.28 -13.94 8.23
N GLN A 106 5.76 -14.30 7.05
CA GLN A 106 5.83 -13.44 5.87
C GLN A 106 5.04 -12.15 6.07
N ALA A 107 3.84 -12.21 6.65
CA ALA A 107 3.05 -11.03 6.97
C ALA A 107 3.73 -10.12 8.02
N ARG A 108 4.45 -10.68 9.00
CA ARG A 108 5.25 -9.89 9.96
C ARG A 108 6.44 -9.19 9.30
N LYS A 109 7.14 -9.86 8.38
CA LYS A 109 8.27 -9.27 7.65
C LYS A 109 7.84 -8.10 6.76
N LYS A 110 6.61 -8.13 6.26
CA LYS A 110 5.99 -7.06 5.46
C LYS A 110 5.47 -5.88 6.30
N GLY A 111 5.57 -5.94 7.63
CA GLY A 111 5.28 -4.83 8.53
C GLY A 111 3.85 -4.76 9.05
N ASN A 112 3.03 -5.80 8.88
CA ASN A 112 1.67 -5.81 9.40
C ASN A 112 1.62 -6.06 10.92
N PRO A 113 1.10 -5.10 11.73
CA PRO A 113 1.01 -5.26 13.19
C PRO A 113 0.06 -6.40 13.61
N ASN A 114 -0.96 -6.66 12.78
CA ASN A 114 -1.98 -7.68 13.04
C ASN A 114 -1.49 -9.12 12.76
N ALA A 115 -0.33 -9.29 12.13
CA ALA A 115 0.23 -10.62 11.83
C ALA A 115 0.67 -11.39 13.09
N THR A 116 1.05 -10.67 14.14
CA THR A 116 1.42 -11.28 15.43
C THR A 116 0.24 -12.02 16.06
N GLY A 117 -0.97 -11.47 15.99
CA GLY A 117 -2.17 -12.12 16.54
C GLY A 117 -2.50 -13.44 15.87
N ALA A 118 -2.42 -13.49 14.53
CA ALA A 118 -2.68 -14.71 13.76
C ALA A 118 -1.65 -15.82 14.06
N ILE A 119 -0.36 -15.47 14.21
CA ILE A 119 0.69 -16.44 14.57
C ILE A 119 0.44 -17.03 15.96
N VAL A 120 0.15 -16.17 16.95
CA VAL A 120 -0.10 -16.61 18.33
C VAL A 120 -1.29 -17.57 18.37
N PHE A 121 -2.40 -17.20 17.71
CA PHE A 121 -3.60 -18.03 17.65
C PHE A 121 -3.33 -19.42 17.04
N CYS A 122 -2.67 -19.47 15.88
CA CYS A 122 -2.33 -20.75 15.24
C CYS A 122 -1.37 -21.58 16.11
N SER A 123 -0.36 -20.96 16.72
CA SER A 123 0.61 -21.68 17.57
C SER A 123 -0.04 -22.33 18.79
N ILE A 124 -0.95 -21.64 19.48
CA ILE A 124 -1.65 -22.15 20.66
C ILE A 124 -2.53 -23.34 20.27
N ILE A 125 -3.28 -23.23 19.18
CA ILE A 125 -4.17 -24.29 18.70
C ILE A 125 -3.38 -25.54 18.28
N THR A 126 -2.23 -25.37 17.62
CA THR A 126 -1.37 -26.52 17.27
C THR A 126 -0.84 -27.23 18.51
N VAL A 127 -0.35 -26.49 19.50
CA VAL A 127 0.18 -27.07 20.74
C VAL A 127 -0.91 -27.82 21.51
N LEU A 128 -2.11 -27.24 21.63
CA LEU A 128 -3.25 -27.89 22.29
C LEU A 128 -3.67 -29.17 21.56
N ASN A 129 -3.70 -29.17 20.22
CA ASN A 129 -4.02 -30.38 19.45
C ASN A 129 -2.96 -31.48 19.60
N ILE A 130 -1.67 -31.13 19.57
CA ILE A 130 -0.58 -32.10 19.76
C ILE A 130 -0.65 -32.70 21.18
N ALA A 131 -0.86 -31.87 22.20
CA ALA A 131 -1.01 -32.35 23.57
C ALA A 131 -2.21 -33.28 23.73
N TRP A 132 -3.34 -32.96 23.09
CA TRP A 132 -4.53 -33.82 23.09
C TRP A 132 -4.29 -35.16 22.37
N VAL A 133 -3.62 -35.15 21.21
CA VAL A 133 -3.25 -36.38 20.48
C VAL A 133 -2.28 -37.25 21.28
N ILE A 134 -1.28 -36.65 21.93
CA ILE A 134 -0.33 -37.39 22.78
C ILE A 134 -1.06 -37.99 23.99
N TYR A 135 -1.94 -37.22 24.64
CA TYR A 135 -2.75 -37.73 25.75
C TYR A 135 -3.67 -38.87 25.30
N TYR A 136 -4.36 -38.73 24.17
CA TYR A 136 -5.25 -39.78 23.63
C TYR A 136 -4.48 -41.03 23.18
N THR A 137 -3.31 -40.90 22.59
CA THR A 137 -2.50 -42.05 22.20
C THR A 137 -1.90 -42.78 23.41
N THR A 138 -1.49 -42.04 24.45
CA THR A 138 -0.94 -42.60 25.69
C THR A 138 -1.98 -43.15 26.66
N HIS A 139 -3.19 -42.58 26.73
CA HIS A 139 -4.26 -42.97 27.67
C HIS A 139 -5.47 -43.64 26.99
N GLY A 140 -5.66 -43.48 25.67
CA GLY A 140 -6.86 -43.85 24.91
C GLY A 140 -6.68 -44.91 23.81
N GLY A 141 -5.52 -45.58 23.72
CA GLY A 141 -5.46 -46.90 23.07
C GLY A 141 -4.73 -46.99 21.73
N ILE A 142 -3.41 -46.80 21.74
CA ILE A 142 -2.55 -47.51 20.77
C ILE A 142 -2.65 -49.04 20.95
N ALA A 143 -3.10 -49.51 22.13
CA ALA A 143 -3.40 -50.93 22.38
C ALA A 143 -4.60 -51.49 21.58
N GLY A 144 -5.46 -50.64 21.00
CA GLY A 144 -6.65 -51.06 20.23
C GLY A 144 -6.37 -51.33 18.75
N ILE A 145 -5.42 -50.60 18.15
CA ILE A 145 -5.14 -50.68 16.70
C ILE A 145 -4.32 -51.94 16.34
N PHE A 146 -3.45 -52.41 17.25
CA PHE A 146 -2.64 -53.62 17.04
C PHE A 146 -3.31 -54.94 17.44
N LYS A 147 -4.48 -54.91 18.09
CA LYS A 147 -5.24 -56.14 18.45
C LYS A 147 -6.26 -56.56 17.38
N GLY A 148 -6.40 -55.79 16.29
CA GLY A 148 -7.36 -56.04 15.22
C GLY A 148 -6.76 -56.44 13.88
N LEU A 149 -5.47 -56.79 13.83
CA LEU A 149 -4.77 -57.24 12.63
C LEU A 149 -4.17 -58.64 12.84
#